data_AF-A0A7V7XNV8-F1
#
_entry.id   AF-A0A7V7XNV8-F1
#
_cell.length_a   1.000
_cell.length_b   1.000
_cell.length_c   1.000
_cell.angle_alpha   90.00
_cell.angle_beta   90.00
_cell.angle_gamma   90.00
#
_symmetry.space_group_name_H-M   'P 1'
#
loop_
_entity.id
_entity.type
_entity.pdbx_description
1 polymer ?
#
loop_
_entity_poly.entity_id
_entity_poly.type
_entity_poly.pdbx_seq_one_letter_code
_entity_poly.pdbx_strand_id
1 'polypeptide(L)' 'PWKARQANIRQAFECRADLSGKRIAVIDDVMTTGATLNEFARTLKLHGAARIVNWVAVRTLPD' A
#
# COMPACT_ATOMS: atom_id res chain seq x y z
N PRO A 1 8.12 15.85 12.93
CA PRO A 1 9.08 14.73 12.78
C PRO A 1 8.57 13.65 11.80
N TRP A 2 8.57 13.96 10.50
CA TRP A 2 8.20 13.03 9.41
C TRP A 2 9.10 11.77 9.37
N LYS A 3 10.35 11.89 9.87
CA LYS A 3 11.33 10.80 9.96
C LYS A 3 10.94 9.68 10.96
N ALA A 4 10.06 9.93 11.92
CA ALA A 4 9.66 8.92 12.91
C ALA A 4 8.61 7.91 12.39
N ARG A 5 8.00 8.15 11.22
CA ARG A 5 7.01 7.24 10.61
C ARG A 5 7.63 6.13 9.76
N GLN A 6 8.83 6.34 9.21
CA GLN A 6 9.44 5.38 8.29
C GLN A 6 9.84 4.05 8.95
N ALA A 7 10.05 4.04 10.27
CA ALA A 7 10.55 2.86 10.98
C ALA A 7 9.49 1.77 11.22
N ASN A 8 8.19 2.10 11.22
CA ASN A 8 7.13 1.16 11.63
C ASN A 8 6.02 0.98 10.57
N ILE A 9 6.34 1.03 9.28
CA ILE A 9 5.34 0.70 8.26
C ILE A 9 5.09 -0.83 8.20
N ARG A 10 6.08 -1.67 8.54
CA ARG A 10 5.87 -3.12 8.58
C ARG A 10 4.75 -3.46 9.58
N GLN A 11 3.76 -4.22 9.12
CA GLN A 11 2.56 -4.63 9.85
C GLN A 11 1.59 -3.48 10.19
N ALA A 12 1.64 -2.37 9.46
CA ALA A 12 0.71 -1.26 9.66
C ALA A 12 -0.75 -1.56 9.22
N PHE A 13 -0.98 -2.65 8.47
CA PHE A 13 -2.28 -2.97 7.88
C PHE A 13 -2.73 -4.39 8.20
N GLU A 14 -4.03 -4.54 8.47
CA GLU A 14 -4.74 -5.81 8.63
C GLU A 14 -5.80 -5.95 7.52
N CYS A 15 -6.02 -7.16 7.01
CA CYS A 15 -7.11 -7.48 6.09
C CYS A 15 -7.86 -8.70 6.64
N ARG A 16 -9.19 -8.64 6.66
CA ARG A 16 -10.04 -9.76 7.12
C ARG A 16 -10.84 -10.41 5.99
N ALA A 17 -10.75 -9.87 4.78
CA ALA A 17 -11.43 -10.39 3.61
C ALA A 17 -10.58 -11.44 2.89
N ASP A 18 -11.25 -12.44 2.31
CA ASP A 18 -10.64 -13.30 1.30
C ASP A 18 -10.65 -12.59 -0.06
N LEU A 19 -9.46 -12.31 -0.58
CA LEU A 19 -9.23 -11.61 -1.83
C LEU A 19 -8.77 -12.56 -2.94
N SER A 20 -8.89 -13.88 -2.75
CA SER A 20 -8.47 -14.91 -3.70
C SER A 20 -8.91 -14.60 -5.13
N GLY A 21 -7.93 -14.46 -6.03
CA GLY A 21 -8.14 -14.22 -7.46
C GLY A 21 -8.59 -12.79 -7.82
N LYS A 22 -8.83 -11.90 -6.84
CA LYS A 22 -9.35 -10.56 -7.09
C LYS A 22 -8.27 -9.62 -7.63
N ARG A 23 -8.72 -8.66 -8.44
CA ARG A 23 -7.91 -7.51 -8.87
C ARG A 23 -8.39 -6.29 -8.10
N ILE A 24 -7.49 -5.65 -7.37
CA ILE A 24 -7.80 -4.55 -6.46
C ILE A 24 -7.18 -3.25 -6.99
N ALA A 25 -7.99 -2.19 -7.05
CA ALA A 25 -7.51 -0.82 -7.23
C ALA A 25 -7.46 -0.14 -5.86
N VAL A 26 -6.31 0.43 -5.53
CA VAL A 26 -6.10 1.26 -4.33
C VAL A 26 -6.03 2.71 -4.79
N ILE A 27 -6.90 3.56 -4.26
CA ILE A 27 -6.91 4.99 -4.58
C ILE A 27 -6.34 5.74 -3.38
N ASP A 28 -5.34 6.58 -3.63
CA ASP A 28 -4.70 7.42 -2.63
C ASP A 28 -4.48 8.83 -3.20
N ASP A 29 -4.35 9.84 -2.33
CA ASP A 29 -4.17 11.22 -2.76
C ASP A 29 -2.73 11.51 -3.18
N VAL A 30 -1.77 11.27 -2.28
CA VAL A 30 -0.36 11.63 -2.46
C VAL A 30 0.55 10.48 -2.08
N MET A 31 1.36 10.04 -3.04
CA MET A 31 2.44 9.08 -2.80
C MET A 31 3.79 9.77 -2.70
N THR A 32 4.53 9.46 -1.63
CA THR A 32 5.95 9.83 -1.50
C THR A 32 6.87 8.69 -1.94
N THR A 33 7.54 8.01 -1.01
CA THR A 33 8.45 6.88 -1.32
C THR A 33 7.72 5.60 -1.74
N GLY A 34 6.40 5.56 -1.60
CA GLY A 34 5.58 4.38 -1.87
C GLY A 34 5.66 3.31 -0.79
N ALA A 35 6.43 3.50 0.29
CA ALA A 35 6.59 2.50 1.36
C ALA A 35 5.25 2.07 1.97
N THR A 36 4.35 3.02 2.23
CA THR A 36 3.00 2.76 2.77
C THR A 36 2.16 1.92 1.80
N LEU A 37 2.06 2.33 0.53
CA LEU A 37 1.28 1.62 -0.48
C LEU A 37 1.85 0.23 -0.80
N ASN A 38 3.17 0.06 -0.72
CA ASN A 38 3.82 -1.24 -0.89
C ASN A 38 3.46 -2.18 0.25
N GLU A 39 3.48 -1.71 1.49
CA GLU A 39 3.07 -2.53 2.62
C GLU A 39 1.59 -2.87 2.55
N PHE A 40 0.73 -1.91 2.20
CA PHE A 40 -0.69 -2.17 2.03
C PHE A 40 -0.95 -3.22 0.95
N ALA A 41 -0.29 -3.08 -0.20
CA ALA A 41 -0.36 -4.07 -1.27
C ALA A 41 0.15 -5.44 -0.81
N ARG A 42 1.23 -5.50 -0.01
CA ARG A 42 1.73 -6.74 0.58
C ARG A 42 0.68 -7.42 1.45
N THR A 43 0.02 -6.67 2.34
CA THR A 43 -1.07 -7.19 3.18
C THR A 43 -2.19 -7.78 2.34
N LEU A 44 -2.64 -7.08 1.29
CA LEU A 44 -3.71 -7.58 0.42
C LEU A 44 -3.30 -8.82 -0.39
N LYS A 45 -2.05 -8.88 -0.87
CA LYS A 45 -1.52 -10.08 -1.56
C LYS A 45 -1.45 -11.30 -0.66
N LEU A 46 -1.09 -11.12 0.61
CA LEU A 46 -1.11 -12.21 1.59
C LEU A 46 -2.51 -12.81 1.79
N HIS A 47 -3.56 -12.05 1.45
CA HIS A 47 -4.96 -12.49 1.51
C HIS A 47 -5.51 -12.93 0.15
N GLY A 48 -4.64 -13.26 -0.82
CA GLY A 48 -5.03 -13.91 -2.08
C GLY A 48 -5.28 -12.98 -3.26
N ALA A 49 -5.08 -11.66 -3.11
CA ALA A 49 -5.25 -10.73 -4.22
C ALA A 49 -4.28 -11.05 -5.38
N ALA A 50 -4.83 -11.30 -6.57
CA ALA A 50 -4.06 -11.67 -7.76
C ALA A 50 -3.34 -10.48 -8.39
N ARG A 51 -3.95 -9.28 -8.33
CA ARG A 51 -3.35 -8.04 -8.84
C ARG A 51 -3.75 -6.87 -7.97
N ILE A 52 -2.81 -5.96 -7.77
CA ILE A 52 -3.04 -4.69 -7.07
C ILE A 52 -2.51 -3.58 -7.96
N VAL A 53 -3.31 -2.53 -8.15
CA VAL A 53 -2.93 -1.32 -8.89
C VAL A 53 -3.18 -0.13 -7.99
N ASN A 54 -2.15 0.70 -7.81
CA ASN A 54 -2.26 1.92 -7.01
C ASN A 54 -2.50 3.11 -7.96
N TRP A 55 -3.58 3.83 -7.73
CA TRP A 55 -3.91 5.08 -8.40
C TRP A 55 -3.72 6.22 -7.42
N VAL A 56 -2.78 7.10 -7.74
CA VAL A 56 -2.41 8.22 -6.88
C VAL A 56 -2.60 9.51 -7.66
N ALA A 57 -3.24 10.50 -7.04
CA ALA A 57 -3.46 11.77 -7.71
C ALA A 57 -2.15 12.55 -7.87
N VAL A 58 -1.27 12.46 -6.88
CA VAL A 58 0.01 13.15 -6.86
C VAL A 58 1.12 12.18 -6.45
N ARG A 59 2.29 12.29 -7.10
CA ARG A 59 3.50 11.58 -6.72
C ARG A 59 4.62 12.58 -6.50
N THR A 60 5.26 12.53 -5.35
CA THR A 60 6.48 13.31 -5.11
C THR A 60 7.66 12.66 -5.81
N LEU A 61 8.63 13.48 -6.23
CA LEU A 61 9.88 12.97 -6.77
C LEU A 61 10.64 12.21 -5.66
N PRO A 62 11.38 11.15 -6.01
CA PRO A 62 12.39 10.60 -5.10
C PRO A 62 13.42 11.69 -4.80
N ASP A 63 13.81 11.82 -3.53
CA ASP A 63 15.00 12.59 -3.14
C ASP A 63 16.28 11.88 -3.61
#